data_AF-A0A7S4FNY5-F1
#
_entry.id   AF-A0A7S4FNY5-F1
#
_cell.length_a   1.000
_cell.length_b   1.000
_cell.length_c   1.000
_cell.angle_alpha   90.00
_cell.angle_beta   90.00
_cell.angle_gamma   90.00
#
_symmetry.space_group_name_H-M   'P 1'
#
loop_
_entity.id
_entity.type
_entity.pdbx_description
1 polymer ?
#
loop_
_entity_poly.entity_id
_entity_poly.type
_entity_poly.pdbx_seq_one_letter_code
_entity_poly.pdbx_strand_id
1 'polypeptide(L)'
;RYDADLYQQLCRKTPASDQQYAILLDVRRTFIEHTHFLQPRMCRGAEAPQQSAEPWPSGSPVGEIQLYRVLAAYVCLRPDLGYRQGMSFLAGTLVMHYPDDEEHAFWLFVTLMHKYKWDHLFDPQTDLPPDPSPSPSP
;
A
#
# COMPACT_ATOMS: atom_id res chain seq x y z
N ARG A 1 10.28 16.63 -5.94
CA ARG A 1 9.49 16.24 -7.12
C ARG A 1 9.94 14.82 -7.45
N TYR A 2 9.05 13.84 -7.39
CA TYR A 2 9.42 12.46 -7.69
C TYR A 2 9.57 12.29 -9.21
N ASP A 3 10.34 11.28 -9.60
CA ASP A 3 10.47 10.85 -11.00
C ASP A 3 9.12 10.31 -11.50
N ALA A 4 8.77 10.62 -12.75
CA ALA A 4 7.49 10.24 -13.35
C ALA A 4 7.32 8.71 -13.44
N ASP A 5 8.42 7.97 -13.53
CA ASP A 5 8.38 6.51 -13.62
C ASP A 5 8.58 5.82 -12.26
N LEU A 6 8.67 6.56 -11.15
CA LEU A 6 9.04 5.97 -9.86
C LEU A 6 8.00 4.96 -9.38
N TYR A 7 6.71 5.24 -9.53
CA TYR A 7 5.65 4.30 -9.14
C TYR A 7 5.77 2.98 -9.92
N GLN A 8 6.06 3.06 -11.21
CA GLN A 8 6.21 1.90 -12.10
C GLN A 8 7.43 1.06 -11.72
N GLN A 9 8.52 1.73 -11.32
CA GLN A 9 9.70 1.07 -10.79
C GLN A 9 9.44 0.39 -9.44
N LEU A 10 8.61 1.01 -8.57
CA LEU A 10 8.25 0.44 -7.28
C LEU A 10 7.31 -0.76 -7.41
N CYS A 11 6.36 -0.75 -8.33
CA CYS A 11 5.48 -1.90 -8.59
C CYS A 11 6.24 -3.15 -9.05
N ARG A 12 7.46 -3.00 -9.60
CA ARG A 12 8.33 -4.14 -9.99
C ARG A 12 9.11 -4.71 -8.81
N LYS A 13 9.11 -4.04 -7.66
CA LYS A 13 9.77 -4.50 -6.44
C LYS A 13 8.79 -5.29 -5.59
N THR A 14 9.33 -6.25 -4.84
CA THR A 14 8.56 -7.03 -3.87
C THR A 14 8.97 -6.62 -2.46
N PRO A 15 8.01 -6.29 -1.57
CA PRO A 15 8.29 -6.11 -0.15
C PRO A 15 8.86 -7.38 0.50
N ALA A 16 9.38 -7.26 1.72
CA ALA A 16 9.73 -8.44 2.52
C ALA A 16 8.50 -9.35 2.75
N SER A 17 8.71 -10.66 2.89
CA SER A 17 7.63 -11.66 2.90
C SER A 17 6.61 -11.46 4.03
N ASP A 18 7.06 -11.00 5.19
CA ASP A 18 6.21 -10.64 6.33
C ASP A 18 5.30 -9.45 6.02
N GLN A 19 5.87 -8.41 5.38
CA GLN A 19 5.13 -7.23 4.94
C GLN A 19 4.11 -7.59 3.87
N GLN A 20 4.52 -8.41 2.90
CA GLN A 20 3.63 -8.92 1.85
C GLN A 20 2.43 -9.67 2.45
N TYR A 21 2.68 -10.56 3.42
CA TYR A 21 1.63 -11.31 4.09
C TYR A 21 0.67 -10.40 4.87
N ALA A 22 1.20 -9.41 5.59
CA ALA A 22 0.38 -8.45 6.34
C ALA A 22 -0.52 -7.61 5.42
N ILE A 23 0.01 -7.14 4.28
CA ILE A 23 -0.77 -6.42 3.26
C ILE A 23 -1.89 -7.32 2.73
N LEU A 24 -1.57 -8.56 2.35
CA LEU A 24 -2.54 -9.50 1.77
C LEU A 24 -3.72 -9.79 2.71
N LEU A 25 -3.46 -9.98 4.01
CA LEU A 25 -4.53 -10.18 4.99
C LEU A 25 -5.47 -8.99 5.07
N ASP A 26 -4.93 -7.77 4.95
CA ASP A 26 -5.70 -6.54 5.06
C ASP A 26 -6.46 -6.20 3.78
N VAL A 27 -5.88 -6.42 2.61
CA VAL A 27 -6.54 -6.20 1.32
C VAL A 27 -7.85 -7.00 1.25
N ARG A 28 -7.81 -8.29 1.64
CA ARG A 28 -8.97 -9.20 1.56
C ARG A 28 -10.12 -8.86 2.51
N ARG A 29 -9.90 -7.97 3.48
CA ARG A 29 -10.93 -7.49 4.42
C ARG A 29 -11.29 -6.01 4.22
N THR A 30 -10.67 -5.34 3.25
CA THR A 30 -10.85 -3.90 3.02
C THR A 30 -11.94 -3.65 1.98
N PHE A 31 -12.99 -2.92 2.37
CA PHE A 31 -14.11 -2.53 1.49
C PHE A 31 -14.76 -3.67 0.69
N ILE A 32 -15.01 -4.79 1.37
CA ILE A 32 -15.59 -6.03 0.80
C ILE A 32 -16.98 -5.86 0.17
N GLU A 33 -17.66 -4.74 0.38
CA GLU A 33 -18.99 -4.45 -0.18
C GLU A 33 -18.94 -3.44 -1.33
N HIS A 34 -17.78 -2.82 -1.58
CA HIS A 34 -17.68 -1.75 -2.57
C HIS A 34 -17.55 -2.30 -4.00
N THR A 35 -18.28 -1.72 -4.95
CA THR A 35 -18.36 -2.19 -6.34
C THR A 35 -17.00 -2.42 -6.99
N HIS A 36 -16.06 -1.50 -6.79
CA HIS A 36 -14.70 -1.58 -7.34
C HIS A 36 -13.86 -2.74 -6.75
N PHE A 37 -14.14 -3.11 -5.50
CA PHE A 37 -13.48 -4.20 -4.79
C PHE A 37 -14.19 -5.55 -5.00
N LEU A 38 -15.36 -5.54 -5.62
CA LEU A 38 -16.10 -6.74 -6.03
C LEU A 38 -15.95 -7.06 -7.52
N GLN A 39 -15.56 -6.08 -8.34
CA GLN A 39 -15.47 -6.24 -9.79
C GLN A 39 -14.29 -7.17 -10.16
N PRO A 40 -14.54 -8.37 -10.70
CA PRO A 40 -13.47 -9.25 -11.16
C PRO A 40 -12.72 -8.57 -12.30
N ARG A 41 -11.40 -8.75 -12.39
CA ARG A 41 -10.68 -8.41 -13.61
C ARG A 41 -11.34 -9.11 -14.79
N MET A 42 -11.88 -8.36 -15.74
CA MET A 42 -12.40 -8.95 -16.97
C MET A 42 -11.20 -9.53 -17.75
N CYS A 43 -11.11 -10.86 -17.84
CA CYS A 43 -10.21 -11.54 -18.76
C CYS A 43 -10.71 -11.27 -20.19
N ARG A 44 -10.35 -10.11 -20.76
CA ARG A 44 -10.65 -9.80 -22.16
C ARG A 44 -9.74 -10.70 -23.00
N GLY A 45 -10.35 -11.65 -23.73
CA GLY A 45 -9.64 -12.61 -24.57
C GLY A 45 -8.74 -11.92 -25.59
N ALA A 46 -7.44 -11.93 -25.32
CA ALA A 46 -6.30 -11.84 -26.23
C ALA A 46 -5.06 -11.80 -25.32
N GLU A 47 -4.36 -12.93 -25.23
CA GLU A 47 -2.98 -13.03 -24.72
C GLU A 47 -2.71 -12.25 -23.43
N ALA A 48 -3.05 -12.86 -22.30
CA ALA A 48 -2.48 -12.43 -21.01
C ALA A 48 -0.96 -12.29 -21.19
N PRO A 49 -0.34 -11.14 -20.87
CA PRO A 49 1.10 -11.01 -20.95
C PRO A 49 1.71 -12.10 -20.09
N GLN A 50 2.27 -13.10 -20.76
CA GLN A 50 2.91 -14.25 -20.15
C GLN A 50 4.30 -13.82 -19.69
N GLN A 51 4.36 -12.89 -18.72
CA GLN A 51 5.61 -12.30 -18.22
C GLN A 51 5.39 -11.40 -17.00
N SER A 52 4.85 -11.93 -15.91
CA SER A 52 5.28 -11.54 -14.55
C SER A 52 4.59 -12.41 -13.52
N ALA A 53 5.34 -12.88 -12.54
CA ALA A 53 4.90 -13.67 -11.40
C ALA A 53 4.00 -12.86 -10.45
N GLU A 54 2.83 -12.43 -10.94
CA GLU A 54 1.83 -11.75 -10.13
C GLU A 54 1.22 -12.77 -9.15
N PRO A 55 1.22 -12.53 -7.83
CA PRO A 55 0.76 -13.49 -6.82
C PRO A 55 -0.78 -13.65 -6.78
N TRP A 56 -1.50 -13.06 -7.72
CA TRP A 56 -2.96 -12.97 -7.71
C TRP A 56 -3.60 -14.13 -8.49
N PRO A 57 -4.58 -14.84 -7.90
CA PRO A 57 -5.33 -15.84 -8.64
C PRO A 57 -6.09 -15.20 -9.82
N SER A 58 -6.29 -15.99 -10.88
CA SER A 58 -7.12 -15.57 -12.01
C SER A 58 -8.53 -15.24 -11.53
N GLY A 59 -8.98 -14.00 -11.80
CA GLY A 59 -10.29 -13.50 -11.37
C GLY A 59 -10.29 -12.67 -10.08
N SER A 60 -9.12 -12.40 -9.46
CA SER A 60 -9.04 -11.44 -8.35
C SER A 60 -9.65 -10.07 -8.74
N PRO A 61 -10.38 -9.41 -7.81
CA PRO A 61 -10.97 -8.10 -8.07
C PRO A 61 -9.94 -7.04 -8.44
N VAL A 62 -10.31 -6.12 -9.33
CA VAL A 62 -9.43 -5.03 -9.77
C VAL A 62 -9.00 -4.18 -8.57
N GLY A 63 -9.93 -3.79 -7.71
CA GLY A 63 -9.66 -2.97 -6.53
C GLY A 63 -8.68 -3.62 -5.55
N GLU A 64 -8.74 -4.94 -5.34
CA GLU A 64 -7.80 -5.65 -4.47
C GLU A 64 -6.37 -5.57 -5.01
N ILE A 65 -6.20 -5.74 -6.32
CA ILE A 65 -4.88 -5.76 -6.96
C ILE A 65 -4.28 -4.36 -6.97
N GLN A 66 -5.09 -3.34 -7.28
CA GLN A 66 -4.66 -1.95 -7.21
C GLN A 66 -4.26 -1.56 -5.79
N LEU A 67 -5.10 -1.91 -4.79
CA LEU A 67 -4.81 -1.63 -3.38
C LEU A 67 -3.50 -2.27 -2.94
N TYR A 68 -3.28 -3.55 -3.28
CA TYR A 68 -2.01 -4.19 -2.97
C TYR A 68 -0.84 -3.48 -3.63
N ARG A 69 -0.92 -3.15 -4.92
CA ARG A 69 0.18 -2.51 -5.65
C ARG A 69 0.53 -1.15 -5.05
N VAL A 70 -0.46 -0.35 -4.67
CA VAL A 70 -0.27 0.91 -3.94
C VAL A 70 0.46 0.69 -2.62
N LEU A 71 0.01 -0.27 -1.79
CA LEU A 71 0.61 -0.54 -0.49
C LEU A 71 2.03 -1.12 -0.61
N ALA A 72 2.23 -2.09 -1.49
CA ALA A 72 3.53 -2.72 -1.73
C ALA A 72 4.54 -1.68 -2.26
N ALA A 73 4.14 -0.86 -3.24
CA ALA A 73 4.98 0.21 -3.74
C ALA A 73 5.35 1.22 -2.64
N TYR A 74 4.42 1.53 -1.74
CA TYR A 74 4.69 2.45 -0.63
C TYR A 74 5.68 1.87 0.37
N VAL A 75 5.55 0.59 0.73
CA VAL A 75 6.52 -0.10 1.59
C VAL A 75 7.91 -0.13 0.96
N CYS A 76 7.99 -0.33 -0.35
CA CYS A 76 9.26 -0.24 -1.08
C CYS A 76 9.84 1.18 -1.15
N LEU A 77 8.99 2.21 -1.06
CA LEU A 77 9.41 3.62 -1.01
C LEU A 77 9.85 4.03 0.41
N ARG A 78 9.15 3.58 1.45
CA ARG A 78 9.37 3.89 2.86
C ARG A 78 9.58 2.60 3.68
N PRO A 79 10.69 1.88 3.46
CA PRO A 79 11.01 0.66 4.21
C PRO A 79 11.27 0.93 5.70
N ASP A 80 11.58 2.18 6.07
CA ASP A 80 11.72 2.66 7.44
C ASP A 80 10.41 2.57 8.23
N LEU A 81 9.28 2.92 7.61
CA LEU A 81 7.96 2.82 8.23
C LEU A 81 7.37 1.42 8.07
N GLY A 82 7.55 0.82 6.89
CA GLY A 82 6.95 -0.45 6.50
C GLY A 82 5.43 -0.38 6.34
N TYR A 83 4.79 -1.55 6.27
CA TYR A 83 3.34 -1.67 6.34
C TYR A 83 2.89 -1.67 7.80
N ARG A 84 1.83 -0.91 8.08
CA ARG A 84 1.21 -0.81 9.40
C ARG A 84 -0.29 -1.06 9.27
N GLN A 85 -0.85 -1.75 10.25
CA GLN A 85 -2.27 -2.06 10.28
C GLN A 85 -3.10 -0.79 10.13
N GLY A 86 -4.11 -0.83 9.26
CA GLY A 86 -4.99 0.31 8.97
C GLY A 86 -4.58 1.14 7.76
N MET A 87 -3.33 1.04 7.28
CA MET A 87 -2.92 1.72 6.03
C MET A 87 -3.75 1.27 4.84
N SER A 88 -4.22 0.02 4.82
CA SER A 88 -5.12 -0.53 3.81
C SER A 88 -6.43 0.24 3.67
N PHE A 89 -7.04 0.69 4.76
CA PHE A 89 -8.28 1.47 4.70
C PHE A 89 -8.04 2.85 4.09
N LEU A 90 -6.95 3.52 4.46
CA LEU A 90 -6.60 4.81 3.90
C LEU A 90 -6.29 4.69 2.40
N ALA A 91 -5.38 3.78 2.02
CA ALA A 91 -5.04 3.54 0.63
C ALA A 91 -6.26 3.05 -0.18
N GLY A 92 -7.07 2.17 0.38
CA GLY A 92 -8.28 1.65 -0.24
C GLY A 92 -9.31 2.73 -0.51
N THR A 93 -9.46 3.69 0.41
CA THR A 93 -10.31 4.87 0.20
C THR A 93 -9.88 5.63 -1.03
N LEU A 94 -8.57 5.87 -1.20
CA LEU A 94 -8.05 6.58 -2.37
C LEU A 94 -8.25 5.77 -3.65
N VAL A 95 -7.95 4.47 -3.63
CA VAL A 95 -8.16 3.58 -4.79
C VAL A 95 -9.61 3.56 -5.26
N MET A 96 -10.58 3.59 -4.35
CA MET A 96 -12.01 3.68 -4.72
C MET A 96 -12.37 5.01 -5.39
N HIS A 97 -11.70 6.11 -5.05
CA HIS A 97 -11.95 7.42 -5.65
C HIS A 97 -11.17 7.64 -6.96
N TYR A 98 -10.10 6.87 -7.21
CA TYR A 98 -9.31 6.89 -8.44
C TYR A 98 -9.23 5.50 -9.08
N PRO A 99 -10.37 4.90 -9.48
CA PRO A 99 -10.41 3.51 -9.97
C PRO A 99 -9.65 3.30 -11.29
N ASP A 100 -9.53 4.35 -12.11
CA ASP A 100 -8.83 4.32 -13.40
C ASP A 100 -7.39 4.88 -13.34
N ASP A 101 -6.97 5.40 -12.19
CA ASP A 101 -5.67 6.05 -11.99
C ASP A 101 -5.08 5.70 -10.61
N GLU A 102 -4.68 4.44 -10.44
CA GLU A 102 -4.08 3.93 -9.20
C GLU A 102 -2.78 4.69 -8.83
N GLU A 103 -2.06 5.22 -9.82
CA GLU A 103 -0.84 5.99 -9.60
C GLU A 103 -1.16 7.32 -8.90
N HIS A 104 -2.25 7.98 -9.31
CA HIS A 104 -2.72 9.16 -8.59
C HIS A 104 -3.08 8.86 -7.15
N ALA A 105 -3.76 7.72 -6.90
CA ALA A 105 -4.05 7.26 -5.54
C ALA A 105 -2.77 7.04 -4.73
N PHE A 106 -1.74 6.43 -5.34
CA PHE A 106 -0.42 6.24 -4.72
C PHE A 106 0.24 7.57 -4.34
N TRP A 107 0.30 8.54 -5.26
CA TRP A 107 0.96 9.82 -4.97
C TRP A 107 0.21 10.64 -3.93
N LEU A 108 -1.12 10.56 -3.93
CA LEU A 108 -1.95 11.17 -2.89
C LEU A 108 -1.70 10.51 -1.53
N PHE A 109 -1.60 9.18 -1.48
CA PHE A 109 -1.22 8.44 -0.27
C PHE A 109 0.15 8.88 0.26
N VAL A 110 1.18 8.90 -0.60
CA VAL A 110 2.53 9.38 -0.25
C VAL A 110 2.50 10.81 0.27
N THR A 111 1.68 11.67 -0.33
CA THR A 111 1.53 13.07 0.10
C THR A 111 0.91 13.17 1.48
N LEU A 112 -0.15 12.41 1.77
CA LEU A 112 -0.76 12.35 3.10
C LEU A 112 0.26 11.89 4.15
N MET A 113 0.95 10.79 3.87
CA MET A 113 1.91 10.20 4.80
C MET A 113 3.11 11.13 5.05
N HIS A 114 3.71 11.70 4.00
CA HIS A 114 4.98 12.42 4.11
C HIS A 114 4.82 13.93 4.32
N LYS A 115 3.94 14.58 3.53
CA LYS A 115 3.75 16.04 3.57
C LYS A 115 2.85 16.46 4.72
N TYR A 116 1.77 15.72 4.96
CA TYR A 116 0.84 15.99 6.06
C TYR A 116 1.19 15.24 7.34
N LYS A 117 2.32 14.53 7.36
CA LYS A 117 2.89 13.86 8.54
C LYS A 117 1.96 12.82 9.16
N TRP A 118 1.09 12.20 8.34
CA TRP A 118 0.24 11.12 8.83
C TRP A 118 1.04 9.84 9.14
N ASP A 119 2.31 9.75 8.75
CA ASP A 119 3.19 8.68 9.17
C ASP A 119 3.28 8.52 10.71
N HIS A 120 3.16 9.61 11.48
CA HIS A 120 3.08 9.53 12.94
C HIS A 120 1.87 8.74 13.47
N LEU A 121 0.78 8.60 12.68
CA LEU A 121 -0.41 7.86 13.10
C LEU A 121 -0.16 6.35 13.08
N PHE A 122 0.91 5.94 12.40
CA PHE A 122 1.26 4.55 12.14
C PHE A 122 2.61 4.17 12.75
N ASP A 123 3.41 5.15 13.19
CA ASP A 123 4.66 4.92 13.88
C ASP A 123 4.41 4.74 15.39
N PRO A 124 4.63 3.54 15.96
CA PRO A 124 4.44 3.28 17.38
C PRO A 124 5.41 4.05 18.29
N GLN A 125 6.50 4.64 17.76
CA GLN A 125 7.45 5.39 18.56
C GLN A 125 6.99 6.83 18.85
N THR A 126 5.98 7.34 18.14
CA THR A 126 5.56 8.74 18.27
C THR A 126 4.81 9.07 19.55
N ASP A 127 4.26 8.06 20.25
CA ASP A 127 3.54 8.23 21.52
C ASP A 127 4.41 7.97 22.77
N LEU A 128 5.69 7.59 22.60
CA LEU A 128 6.58 7.36 23.73
C LEU A 128 7.10 8.71 24.26
N PRO A 129 6.94 9.01 25.56
CA PRO A 129 7.62 10.15 26.16
C PRO A 129 9.14 10.01 25.96
N PRO A 130 9.88 11.13 25.83
CA PRO A 130 11.33 11.07 25.74
C PRO A 130 11.87 10.27 26.93
N ASP A 131 12.72 9.29 26.64
CA ASP A 131 13.34 8.40 27.63
C ASP A 131 13.86 9.25 28.80
N PRO A 132 13.42 9.04 30.06
CA PRO A 132 13.98 9.76 31.18
C PRO A 132 15.47 9.43 31.23
N SER A 133 16.29 10.36 30.74
CA SER A 133 17.75 10.30 30.75
C SER A 133 18.25 9.63 32.02
N PRO A 134 19.23 8.70 31.95
CA PRO A 134 19.70 7.98 33.12
C PRO A 134 20.15 9.02 34.15
N SER A 135 19.42 9.06 35.26
CA SER A 135 19.76 9.88 36.42
C SER A 135 21.24 9.65 36.74
N PRO A 136 22.05 10.71 36.89
CA PRO A 136 23.45 10.52 37.26
C PRO A 136 23.48 9.77 38.59
N SER A 137 24.04 8.56 38.58
CA SER A 137 24.25 7.75 39.78
C SER A 137 25.06 8.56 40.81
N PRO A 138 24.72 8.45 42.11
CA PRO A 138 25.38 9.21 43.18
C PRO A 138 26.85 8.83 43.39
#